data_AF-A0A348PF91-F1
#
_entry.id   AF-A0A348PF91-F1
#
_cell.length_a   1.000
_cell.length_b   1.000
_cell.length_c   1.000
_cell.angle_alpha   90.00
_cell.angle_beta   90.00
_cell.angle_gamma   90.00
#
_symmetry.space_group_name_H-M   'P 1'
#
loop_
_entity.id
_entity.type
_entity.pdbx_description
1 polymer ?
#
loop_
_entity_poly.entity_id
_entity_poly.type
_entity_poly.pdbx_seq_one_letter_code
_entity_poly.pdbx_strand_id
1 'polypeptide(L)'
;MNAVAAAVIALLIWAYANDRTRESASVAGTVRLAPADPRVQFVEPSTAVSLAVEVRGSRRAIEAFEDVLRSGLPLATGGDGLPAEAGTHAASFREVLAANPTVIATGAEVVRVRPESLRFEVGSLVTEQVPIAVALPNAAVRGEIFADPQVVTVTLPEAARKSIGALSVDAAIDTKNLEAGKPQQIDVELRLPSTLDRWKELCRVVPPRARISFELLASSNEYTAPRIAVRITLSPQTASRWDVTVAPGSEFMTGVVLTGPRAAIDSITTGAFTPAAVIDLDETPVKVGTAEYPVTFWRLPEGVTVVKKSGDAAPTTATLRLLPRDPAVPAMPTAPN
;
A
#
# COMPACT_ATOMS: atom_id res chain seq x y z
N MET A 1 20.51 82.82 -6.44
CA MET A 1 19.76 82.28 -5.28
C MET A 1 18.36 81.78 -5.66
N ASN A 2 17.61 82.46 -6.53
CA ASN A 2 16.21 82.10 -6.87
C ASN A 2 16.04 80.76 -7.63
N ALA A 3 16.98 80.38 -8.49
CA ALA A 3 16.89 79.13 -9.25
C ALA A 3 17.02 77.87 -8.36
N VAL A 4 17.86 77.93 -7.33
CA VAL A 4 18.04 76.81 -6.37
C VAL A 4 16.79 76.66 -5.51
N ALA A 5 16.20 77.77 -5.05
CA ALA A 5 14.95 77.74 -4.29
C ALA A 5 13.79 77.18 -5.12
N ALA A 6 13.65 77.58 -6.39
CA ALA A 6 12.64 77.04 -7.28
C ALA A 6 12.82 75.54 -7.57
N ALA A 7 14.06 75.07 -7.74
CA ALA A 7 14.35 73.65 -7.93
C ALA A 7 14.03 72.82 -6.67
N VAL A 8 14.36 73.32 -5.48
CA VAL A 8 14.03 72.65 -4.21
C VAL A 8 12.53 72.60 -3.99
N ILE A 9 11.81 73.69 -4.27
CA ILE A 9 10.34 73.73 -4.16
C ILE A 9 9.69 72.79 -5.18
N ALA A 10 10.15 72.78 -6.44
CA ALA A 10 9.64 71.86 -7.46
C ALA A 10 9.89 70.39 -7.08
N LEU A 11 11.06 70.08 -6.51
CA LEU A 11 11.40 68.74 -6.05
C LEU A 11 10.58 68.32 -4.82
N LEU A 12 10.28 69.25 -3.91
CA LEU A 12 9.39 69.03 -2.76
C LEU A 12 7.93 68.83 -3.18
N ILE A 13 7.43 69.63 -4.14
CA ILE A 13 6.08 69.47 -4.68
C ILE A 13 5.96 68.14 -5.43
N TRP A 14 6.97 67.78 -6.21
CA TRP A 14 7.01 66.50 -6.91
C TRP A 14 7.07 65.33 -5.93
N ALA A 15 7.93 65.40 -4.90
CA ALA A 15 7.99 64.38 -3.85
C ALA A 15 6.68 64.27 -3.07
N TYR A 16 6.04 65.40 -2.73
CA TYR A 16 4.75 65.44 -2.02
C TYR A 16 3.58 64.92 -2.88
N ALA A 17 3.55 65.27 -4.17
CA ALA A 17 2.56 64.75 -5.10
C ALA A 17 2.73 63.25 -5.32
N ASN A 18 3.98 62.78 -5.45
CA ASN A 18 4.31 61.36 -5.60
C ASN A 18 3.94 60.55 -4.35
N ASP A 19 4.09 61.12 -3.15
CA ASP A 19 3.67 60.50 -1.89
C ASP A 19 2.14 60.39 -1.78
N ARG A 20 1.39 61.39 -2.27
CA ARG A 20 -0.09 61.37 -2.33
C ARG A 20 -0.67 60.39 -3.35
N THR A 21 0.08 59.99 -4.37
CA THR A 21 -0.37 59.01 -5.38
C THR A 21 -0.09 57.56 -5.01
N ARG A 22 0.53 57.31 -3.85
CA ARG A 22 0.80 55.95 -3.38
C ARG A 22 -0.46 55.36 -2.76
N GLU A 23 -1.15 54.53 -3.54
CA GLU A 23 -2.24 53.72 -3.04
C GLU A 23 -1.66 52.65 -2.10
N SER A 24 -2.43 52.31 -1.07
CA SER A 24 -2.12 51.21 -0.16
C SER A 24 -3.17 50.13 -0.37
N ALA A 25 -2.74 48.90 -0.62
CA ALA A 25 -3.62 47.78 -0.88
C ALA A 25 -3.18 46.55 -0.07
N SER A 26 -4.16 45.76 0.36
CA SER A 26 -3.92 44.46 0.99
C SER A 26 -4.04 43.38 -0.08
N VAL A 27 -2.94 42.67 -0.33
CA VAL A 27 -2.82 41.63 -1.33
C VAL A 27 -2.60 40.29 -0.65
N ALA A 28 -3.32 39.26 -1.07
CA ALA A 28 -3.13 37.90 -0.57
C ALA A 28 -2.45 37.03 -1.64
N GLY A 29 -1.60 36.11 -1.20
CA GLY A 29 -1.04 35.10 -2.08
C GLY A 29 -0.19 34.08 -1.35
N THR A 30 0.68 33.40 -2.09
CA THR A 30 1.44 32.28 -1.56
C THR A 30 2.93 32.41 -1.82
N VAL A 31 3.70 31.86 -0.91
CA VAL A 31 5.16 31.82 -0.98
C VAL A 31 5.63 30.40 -0.77
N ARG A 32 6.66 29.97 -1.51
CA ARG A 32 7.23 28.63 -1.40
C ARG A 32 8.70 28.74 -1.04
N LEU A 33 9.12 28.01 -0.02
CA LEU A 33 10.52 27.87 0.30
C LEU A 33 11.16 26.87 -0.66
N ALA A 34 12.31 27.24 -1.21
CA ALA A 34 13.13 26.38 -2.05
C ALA A 34 14.55 26.29 -1.47
N PRO A 35 15.16 25.10 -1.44
CA PRO A 35 16.58 24.97 -1.12
C PRO A 35 17.43 25.67 -2.19
N ALA A 36 18.62 26.15 -1.81
CA ALA A 36 19.61 26.65 -2.77
C ALA A 36 19.99 25.57 -3.79
N ASP A 37 20.20 24.34 -3.29
CA ASP A 37 20.42 23.16 -4.12
C ASP A 37 19.54 21.98 -3.63
N PRO A 38 18.51 21.59 -4.40
CA PRO A 38 17.58 20.52 -4.02
C PRO A 38 18.20 19.12 -3.99
N ARG A 39 19.45 18.95 -4.44
CA ARG A 39 20.15 17.65 -4.40
C ARG A 39 20.89 17.42 -3.09
N VAL A 40 21.23 18.50 -2.38
CA VAL A 40 22.11 18.46 -1.19
C VAL A 40 21.42 19.04 0.03
N GLN A 41 20.34 19.79 -0.14
CA GLN A 41 19.60 20.41 0.95
C GLN A 41 18.10 20.19 0.79
N PHE A 42 17.41 20.15 1.92
CA PHE A 42 15.96 20.21 2.00
C PHE A 42 15.54 21.37 2.90
N VAL A 43 14.30 21.83 2.69
CA VAL A 43 13.69 22.87 3.49
C VAL A 43 12.29 22.44 3.89
N GLU A 44 11.97 22.54 5.19
CA GLU A 44 10.62 22.34 5.71
C GLU A 44 10.07 23.64 6.31
N PRO A 45 8.80 24.00 6.05
CA PRO A 45 7.85 23.29 5.17
C PRO A 45 8.16 23.51 3.68
N SER A 46 8.05 22.46 2.88
CA SER A 46 8.12 22.53 1.41
C SER A 46 6.80 22.99 0.78
N THR A 47 5.73 23.02 1.57
CA THR A 47 4.39 23.45 1.17
C THR A 47 4.30 24.97 1.04
N ALA A 48 3.43 25.44 0.14
CA ALA A 48 3.15 26.85 -0.03
C ALA A 48 2.53 27.46 1.25
N VAL A 49 3.09 28.56 1.72
CA VAL A 49 2.62 29.34 2.86
C VAL A 49 1.78 30.50 2.35
N SER A 50 0.52 30.57 2.77
CA SER A 50 -0.37 31.69 2.45
C SER A 50 -0.05 32.90 3.32
N LEU A 51 0.02 34.08 2.70
CA LEU A 51 0.30 35.33 3.39
C LEU A 51 -0.53 36.50 2.83
N ALA A 52 -0.76 37.47 3.71
CA ALA A 52 -1.41 38.74 3.40
C ALA A 52 -0.39 39.86 3.57
N VAL A 53 -0.20 40.65 2.52
CA VAL A 53 0.78 41.74 2.46
C VAL A 53 0.04 43.06 2.25
N GLU A 54 0.30 44.03 3.12
CA GLU A 54 -0.02 45.42 2.85
C GLU A 54 1.14 46.02 2.06
N VAL A 55 0.86 46.38 0.80
CA VAL A 55 1.81 47.03 -0.09
C VAL A 55 1.39 48.45 -0.39
N ARG A 56 2.39 49.30 -0.65
CA ARG A 56 2.21 50.68 -1.06
C ARG A 56 2.93 50.93 -2.38
N GLY A 57 2.27 51.58 -3.34
CA GLY A 57 2.89 51.85 -4.63
C GLY A 57 1.92 52.47 -5.64
N SER A 58 2.34 52.52 -6.90
CA SER A 58 1.42 52.81 -8.00
C SER A 58 0.49 51.61 -8.23
N ARG A 59 -0.72 51.85 -8.75
CA ARG A 59 -1.68 50.78 -9.06
C ARG A 59 -1.07 49.64 -9.90
N ARG A 60 -0.25 49.97 -10.90
CA ARG A 60 0.44 48.98 -11.74
C ARG A 60 1.48 48.16 -10.97
N ALA A 61 2.18 48.78 -10.01
CA ALA A 61 3.13 48.07 -9.14
C ALA A 61 2.41 47.10 -8.20
N ILE A 62 1.25 47.51 -7.67
CA ILE A 62 0.40 46.67 -6.82
C ILE A 62 -0.14 45.47 -7.60
N GLU A 63 -0.67 45.70 -8.81
CA GLU A 63 -1.17 44.63 -9.69
C GLU A 63 -0.06 43.63 -10.06
N ALA A 64 1.15 44.12 -10.42
CA ALA A 64 2.29 43.25 -10.71
C ALA A 64 2.75 42.44 -9.48
N PHE A 65 2.75 43.05 -8.29
CA PHE A 65 3.07 42.38 -7.04
C PHE A 65 2.04 41.29 -6.69
N GLU A 66 0.75 41.58 -6.90
CA GLU A 66 -0.31 40.60 -6.73
C GLU A 66 -0.15 39.40 -7.67
N ASP A 67 0.17 39.63 -8.95
CA ASP A 67 0.40 38.56 -9.91
C ASP A 67 1.58 37.65 -9.49
N VAL A 68 2.67 38.23 -8.99
CA VAL A 68 3.82 37.48 -8.45
C VAL A 68 3.40 36.61 -7.27
N LEU A 69 2.69 37.18 -6.28
CA LEU A 69 2.23 36.40 -5.12
C LEU A 69 1.19 35.33 -5.48
N ARG A 70 0.35 35.59 -6.48
CA ARG A 70 -0.63 34.62 -6.99
C ARG A 70 0.05 33.45 -7.70
N SER A 71 1.17 33.70 -8.38
CA SER A 71 1.98 32.65 -9.05
C SER A 71 2.75 31.75 -8.08
N GLY A 72 2.91 32.17 -6.82
CA GLY A 72 3.66 31.44 -5.81
C GLY A 72 5.14 31.82 -5.84
N LEU A 73 5.50 32.90 -5.13
CA LEU A 73 6.87 33.42 -5.12
C LEU A 73 7.83 32.39 -4.49
N PRO A 74 8.85 31.89 -5.24
CA PRO A 74 9.87 31.04 -4.66
C PRO A 74 10.87 31.87 -3.87
N LEU A 75 11.17 31.46 -2.64
CA LEU A 75 12.23 32.02 -1.81
C LEU A 75 13.34 30.99 -1.65
N ALA A 76 14.53 31.32 -2.14
CA ALA A 76 15.68 30.42 -2.05
C ALA A 76 16.40 30.61 -0.71
N THR A 77 16.66 29.53 0.03
CA THR A 77 17.53 29.57 1.22
C THR A 77 18.96 29.96 0.82
N GLY A 78 19.63 30.81 1.59
CA GLY A 78 20.94 31.37 1.23
C GLY A 78 20.88 32.60 0.33
N GLY A 79 19.69 32.94 -0.19
CA GLY A 79 19.36 34.18 -0.86
C GLY A 79 18.26 34.93 -0.10
N ASP A 80 17.96 36.15 -0.54
CA ASP A 80 16.79 36.92 -0.09
C ASP A 80 16.66 37.11 1.44
N GLY A 81 17.79 37.09 2.17
CA GLY A 81 17.79 37.22 3.64
C GLY A 81 17.45 35.93 4.41
N LEU A 82 17.34 34.79 3.74
CA LEU A 82 17.17 33.48 4.38
C LEU A 82 18.53 32.80 4.62
N PRO A 83 18.85 32.34 5.84
CA PRO A 83 20.06 31.54 6.09
C PRO A 83 20.05 30.22 5.30
N ALA A 84 21.24 29.78 4.86
CA ALA A 84 21.46 28.48 4.21
C ALA A 84 22.00 27.40 5.17
N GLU A 85 22.35 27.78 6.39
CA GLU A 85 22.96 26.87 7.38
C GLU A 85 21.94 25.85 7.86
N ALA A 86 22.38 24.62 8.11
CA ALA A 86 21.52 23.57 8.64
C ALA A 86 21.04 23.92 10.06
N GLY A 87 19.74 23.77 10.32
CA GLY A 87 19.11 24.08 11.60
C GLY A 87 17.72 24.66 11.47
N THR A 88 17.11 24.94 12.62
CA THR A 88 15.82 25.64 12.70
C THR A 88 16.06 27.15 12.73
N HIS A 89 15.43 27.86 11.80
CA HIS A 89 15.56 29.30 11.64
C HIS A 89 14.22 30.01 11.73
N ALA A 90 14.29 31.29 12.08
CA ALA A 90 13.16 32.19 12.00
C ALA A 90 13.57 33.42 11.19
N ALA A 91 12.82 33.74 10.14
CA ALA A 91 13.06 34.92 9.32
C ALA A 91 11.82 35.82 9.27
N SER A 92 12.06 37.13 9.16
CA SER A 92 11.01 38.13 8.97
C SER A 92 10.57 38.13 7.52
N PHE A 93 9.29 37.81 7.25
CA PHE A 93 8.76 37.84 5.89
C PHE A 93 8.85 39.22 5.25
N ARG A 94 8.74 40.29 6.05
CA ARG A 94 8.86 41.65 5.55
C ARG A 94 10.25 41.91 4.98
N GLU A 95 11.29 41.52 5.71
CA GLU A 95 12.68 41.70 5.28
C GLU A 95 12.99 40.84 4.06
N VAL A 96 12.55 39.57 4.08
CA VAL A 96 12.77 38.62 2.99
C VAL A 96 12.07 39.06 1.70
N LEU A 97 10.80 39.48 1.78
CA LEU A 97 10.08 40.01 0.62
C LEU A 97 10.68 41.32 0.12
N ALA A 98 11.12 42.21 1.01
CA ALA A 98 11.75 43.47 0.61
C ALA A 98 13.13 43.26 -0.05
N ALA A 99 13.85 42.20 0.32
CA ALA A 99 15.16 41.86 -0.26
C ALA A 99 15.06 41.04 -1.56
N ASN A 100 13.91 40.42 -1.84
CA ASN A 100 13.75 39.56 -3.00
C ASN A 100 13.75 40.35 -4.32
N PRO A 101 14.61 40.00 -5.31
CA PRO A 101 14.72 40.73 -6.57
C PRO A 101 13.42 40.79 -7.39
N THR A 102 12.60 39.74 -7.35
CA THR A 102 11.31 39.69 -8.07
C THR A 102 10.32 40.70 -7.49
N VAL A 103 10.30 40.87 -6.16
CA VAL A 103 9.48 41.89 -5.49
C VAL A 103 10.01 43.29 -5.78
N ILE A 104 11.33 43.51 -5.66
CA ILE A 104 11.96 44.81 -5.95
C ILE A 104 11.65 45.26 -7.38
N ALA A 105 11.66 44.35 -8.35
CA ALA A 105 11.35 44.64 -9.74
C ALA A 105 9.91 45.15 -9.97
N THR A 106 8.97 44.86 -9.07
CA THR A 106 7.59 45.39 -9.16
C THR A 106 7.50 46.87 -8.80
N GLY A 107 8.47 47.39 -8.03
CA GLY A 107 8.44 48.75 -7.49
C GLY A 107 7.41 48.98 -6.39
N ALA A 108 6.76 47.93 -5.87
CA ALA A 108 5.88 48.00 -4.71
C ALA A 108 6.69 47.98 -3.40
N GLU A 109 6.29 48.81 -2.43
CA GLU A 109 6.90 48.87 -1.10
C GLU A 109 6.11 47.99 -0.13
N VAL A 110 6.79 47.06 0.54
CA VAL A 110 6.17 46.15 1.52
C VAL A 110 6.06 46.86 2.88
N VAL A 111 4.83 47.23 3.26
CA VAL A 111 4.55 47.94 4.52
C VAL A 111 4.40 46.95 5.66
N ARG A 112 3.56 45.93 5.49
CA ARG A 112 3.24 44.94 6.52
C ARG A 112 3.01 43.57 5.90
N VAL A 113 3.40 42.52 6.60
CA VAL A 113 3.13 41.13 6.20
C VAL A 113 2.49 40.37 7.35
N ARG A 114 1.55 39.49 7.03
CA ARG A 114 0.94 38.53 7.96
C ARG A 114 0.97 37.13 7.35
N PRO A 115 1.57 36.13 8.01
CA PRO A 115 2.31 36.21 9.28
C PRO A 115 3.59 37.05 9.16
N GLU A 116 4.07 37.62 10.28
CA GLU A 116 5.26 38.47 10.28
C GLU A 116 6.57 37.66 10.20
N SER A 117 6.58 36.48 10.84
CA SER A 117 7.74 35.59 10.88
C SER A 117 7.42 34.22 10.30
N LEU A 118 8.37 33.64 9.60
CA LEU A 118 8.35 32.25 9.15
C LEU A 118 9.34 31.42 9.97
N ARG A 119 8.89 30.28 10.50
CA ARG A 119 9.78 29.25 11.04
C ARG A 119 9.98 28.20 9.98
N PHE A 120 11.24 27.86 9.71
CA PHE A 120 11.60 26.83 8.75
C PHE A 120 12.84 26.07 9.22
N GLU A 121 12.98 24.85 8.75
CA GLU A 121 14.13 24.00 9.00
C GLU A 121 14.88 23.79 7.68
N VAL A 122 16.20 24.00 7.72
CA VAL A 122 17.09 23.65 6.62
C VAL A 122 17.91 22.46 7.08
N GLY A 123 18.00 21.43 6.25
CA GLY A 123 18.85 20.28 6.55
C GLY A 123 19.58 19.77 5.32
N SER A 124 20.61 18.97 5.56
CA SER A 124 21.41 18.36 4.51
C SER A 124 20.85 17.00 4.10
N LEU A 125 20.88 16.73 2.80
CA LEU A 125 20.57 15.44 2.20
C LEU A 125 21.86 14.66 1.97
N VAL A 126 21.84 13.39 2.33
CA VAL A 126 22.91 12.43 2.09
C VAL A 126 22.38 11.38 1.12
N THR A 127 23.22 11.02 0.15
CA THR A 127 22.92 9.96 -0.81
C THR A 127 23.84 8.78 -0.56
N GLU A 128 23.26 7.61 -0.30
CA GLU A 128 23.99 6.38 0.02
C GLU A 128 23.46 5.21 -0.81
N GLN A 129 24.33 4.24 -1.08
CA GLN A 129 23.97 2.98 -1.72
C GLN A 129 23.58 1.96 -0.68
N VAL A 130 22.37 1.41 -0.83
CA VAL A 130 21.71 0.60 0.20
C VAL A 130 21.29 -0.74 -0.41
N PRO A 131 21.49 -1.88 0.29
CA PRO A 131 21.01 -3.17 -0.18
C PRO A 131 19.48 -3.29 -0.09
N ILE A 132 18.90 -4.05 -1.00
CA ILE A 132 17.47 -4.41 -0.94
C ILE A 132 17.30 -5.64 -0.04
N ALA A 133 16.47 -5.49 1.00
CA ALA A 133 16.02 -6.58 1.84
C ALA A 133 14.69 -7.13 1.29
N VAL A 134 14.71 -8.38 0.83
CA VAL A 134 13.49 -9.03 0.34
C VAL A 134 12.80 -9.77 1.47
N ALA A 135 11.53 -9.46 1.70
CA ALA A 135 10.70 -10.13 2.69
C ALA A 135 9.54 -10.87 2.00
N LEU A 136 9.50 -12.19 2.18
CA LEU A 136 8.45 -13.08 1.68
C LEU A 136 7.65 -13.61 2.87
N PRO A 137 6.61 -12.89 3.32
CA PRO A 137 5.79 -13.36 4.43
C PRO A 137 5.09 -14.67 4.05
N ASN A 138 5.17 -15.65 4.95
CA ASN A 138 4.45 -16.93 4.87
C ASN A 138 4.82 -17.84 3.69
N ALA A 139 5.99 -17.67 3.08
CA ALA A 139 6.47 -18.54 2.01
C ALA A 139 7.86 -19.08 2.28
N ALA A 140 8.05 -20.38 1.99
CA ALA A 140 9.37 -20.99 1.92
C ALA A 140 9.87 -20.88 0.48
N VAL A 141 11.13 -20.47 0.31
CA VAL A 141 11.79 -20.36 -0.99
C VAL A 141 12.76 -21.52 -1.14
N ARG A 142 12.85 -22.07 -2.35
CA ARG A 142 13.92 -22.97 -2.75
C ARG A 142 15.05 -22.13 -3.36
N GLY A 143 16.24 -22.24 -2.79
CA GLY A 143 17.43 -21.53 -3.26
C GLY A 143 17.54 -20.10 -2.72
N GLU A 144 18.37 -19.30 -3.39
CA GLU A 144 18.63 -17.91 -3.03
C GLU A 144 17.64 -16.97 -3.73
N ILE A 145 17.25 -15.89 -3.04
CA ILE A 145 16.39 -14.85 -3.60
C ILE A 145 17.29 -13.83 -4.28
N PHE A 146 17.03 -13.55 -5.57
CA PHE A 146 17.82 -12.59 -6.34
C PHE A 146 17.02 -11.32 -6.58
N ALA A 147 17.58 -10.16 -6.23
CA ALA A 147 17.02 -8.85 -6.53
C ALA A 147 17.87 -8.15 -7.60
N ASP A 148 17.22 -7.61 -8.64
CA ASP A 148 17.83 -6.81 -9.70
C ASP A 148 17.18 -5.42 -9.77
N PRO A 149 17.89 -4.33 -9.43
CA PRO A 149 19.27 -4.31 -8.92
C PRO A 149 19.37 -4.86 -7.47
N GLN A 150 20.56 -5.24 -7.03
CA GLN A 150 20.81 -5.65 -5.62
C GLN A 150 20.97 -4.45 -4.68
N VAL A 151 21.38 -3.30 -5.25
CA VAL A 151 21.71 -2.09 -4.52
C VAL A 151 20.96 -0.93 -5.16
N VAL A 152 20.38 -0.07 -4.33
CA VAL A 152 19.69 1.13 -4.76
C VAL A 152 20.28 2.36 -4.13
N THR A 153 20.13 3.49 -4.82
CA THR A 153 20.57 4.77 -4.30
C THR A 153 19.43 5.40 -3.51
N VAL A 154 19.66 5.67 -2.23
CA VAL A 154 18.70 6.33 -1.34
C VAL A 154 19.24 7.70 -0.96
N THR A 155 18.47 8.74 -1.25
CA THR A 155 18.72 10.10 -0.76
C THR A 155 17.81 10.34 0.44
N LEU A 156 18.37 10.73 1.58
CA LEU A 156 17.62 11.00 2.80
C LEU A 156 18.27 12.12 3.64
N PRO A 157 17.53 12.74 4.57
CA PRO A 157 18.09 13.69 5.53
C PRO A 157 19.22 13.10 6.39
N GLU A 158 20.28 13.87 6.64
CA GLU A 158 21.40 13.42 7.49
C GLU A 158 20.94 13.07 8.92
N ALA A 159 19.98 13.82 9.46
CA ALA A 159 19.37 13.55 10.76
C ALA A 159 18.70 12.16 10.80
N ALA A 160 18.00 11.79 9.72
CA ALA A 160 17.38 10.48 9.58
C ALA A 160 18.45 9.38 9.49
N ARG A 161 19.53 9.61 8.73
CA ARG A 161 20.64 8.66 8.61
C ARG A 161 21.31 8.37 9.95
N LYS A 162 21.52 9.40 10.79
CA LYS A 162 22.11 9.25 12.14
C LYS A 162 21.22 8.48 13.10
N SER A 163 19.90 8.53 12.89
CA SER A 163 18.93 7.81 13.72
C SER A 163 18.84 6.31 13.41
N ILE A 164 19.38 5.87 12.27
CA ILE A 164 19.27 4.50 11.79
C ILE A 164 20.63 3.83 11.78
N GLY A 165 20.71 2.64 12.38
CA GLY A 165 21.91 1.81 12.34
C GLY A 165 22.15 1.24 10.95
N ALA A 166 21.43 0.17 10.60
CA ALA A 166 21.48 -0.47 9.29
C ALA A 166 20.32 0.03 8.43
N LEU A 167 20.65 0.72 7.33
CA LEU A 167 19.68 1.12 6.33
C LEU A 167 19.49 -0.03 5.35
N SER A 168 18.24 -0.42 5.12
CA SER A 168 17.83 -1.38 4.09
C SER A 168 16.55 -0.88 3.44
N VAL A 169 16.32 -1.30 2.20
CA VAL A 169 15.08 -0.99 1.49
C VAL A 169 14.28 -2.27 1.36
N ASP A 170 13.04 -2.25 1.83
CA ASP A 170 12.20 -3.44 1.90
C ASP A 170 11.44 -3.65 0.60
N ALA A 171 11.48 -4.88 0.10
CA ALA A 171 10.63 -5.33 -0.99
C ALA A 171 9.65 -6.38 -0.47
N ALA A 172 8.39 -5.96 -0.32
CA ALA A 172 7.31 -6.81 0.18
C ALA A 172 6.57 -7.47 -1.00
N ILE A 173 6.58 -8.80 -1.04
CA ILE A 173 5.91 -9.60 -2.07
C ILE A 173 4.69 -10.30 -1.45
N ASP A 174 3.52 -10.18 -2.08
CA ASP A 174 2.36 -11.01 -1.73
C ASP A 174 2.45 -12.35 -2.48
N THR A 175 2.44 -13.45 -1.72
CA THR A 175 2.65 -14.80 -2.23
C THR A 175 1.34 -15.58 -2.48
N LYS A 176 0.18 -14.99 -2.17
CA LYS A 176 -1.12 -15.69 -2.23
C LYS A 176 -1.50 -16.24 -3.61
N ASN A 177 -1.07 -15.58 -4.69
CA ASN A 177 -1.46 -15.93 -6.06
C ASN A 177 -0.32 -16.58 -6.87
N LEU A 178 0.74 -17.01 -6.21
CA LEU A 178 1.94 -17.49 -6.88
C LEU A 178 1.97 -19.03 -6.92
N GLU A 179 2.14 -19.59 -8.12
CA GLU A 179 2.37 -21.03 -8.30
C GLU A 179 3.67 -21.51 -7.65
N ALA A 180 3.59 -22.53 -6.80
CA ALA A 180 4.76 -23.15 -6.21
C ALA A 180 5.50 -24.06 -7.21
N GLY A 181 6.82 -24.22 -7.01
CA GLY A 181 7.67 -25.13 -7.78
C GLY A 181 8.09 -24.64 -9.16
N LYS A 182 7.78 -23.38 -9.52
CA LYS A 182 8.30 -22.73 -10.73
C LYS A 182 9.11 -21.48 -10.35
N PRO A 183 10.18 -21.16 -11.11
CA PRO A 183 10.88 -19.89 -10.96
C PRO A 183 9.92 -18.74 -11.29
N GLN A 184 9.82 -17.79 -10.38
CA GLN A 184 8.95 -16.63 -10.47
C GLN A 184 9.80 -15.37 -10.55
N GLN A 185 9.33 -14.39 -11.31
CA GLN A 185 9.96 -13.09 -11.44
C GLN A 185 8.89 -12.01 -11.30
N ILE A 186 9.03 -11.15 -10.28
CA ILE A 186 8.02 -10.16 -9.92
C ILE A 186 8.68 -8.80 -9.79
N ASP A 187 8.10 -7.79 -10.43
CA ASP A 187 8.51 -6.40 -10.25
C ASP A 187 7.78 -5.83 -9.02
N VAL A 188 8.55 -5.36 -8.03
CA VAL A 188 8.04 -4.89 -6.74
C VAL A 188 8.44 -3.45 -6.49
N GLU A 189 7.55 -2.70 -5.86
CA GLU A 189 7.82 -1.35 -5.40
C GLU A 189 8.63 -1.39 -4.09
N LEU A 190 9.75 -0.67 -4.11
CA LEU A 190 10.66 -0.58 -2.99
C LEU A 190 10.12 0.37 -1.93
N ARG A 191 10.15 -0.06 -0.67
CA ARG A 191 9.65 0.71 0.47
C ARG A 191 10.77 1.00 1.45
N LEU A 192 10.73 2.21 2.00
CA LEU A 192 11.59 2.56 3.12
C LEU A 192 11.08 1.91 4.40
N PRO A 193 11.97 1.57 5.34
CA PRO A 193 11.59 1.02 6.63
C PRO A 193 10.75 2.02 7.41
N SER A 194 9.83 1.53 8.24
CA SER A 194 8.88 2.36 9.02
C SER A 194 9.56 3.35 9.97
N THR A 195 10.82 3.11 10.34
CA THR A 195 11.65 4.06 11.11
C THR A 195 11.84 5.40 10.39
N LEU A 196 11.70 5.43 9.05
CA LEU A 196 11.82 6.62 8.21
C LEU A 196 10.48 7.28 7.88
N ASP A 197 9.36 6.82 8.43
CA ASP A 197 8.03 7.35 8.07
C ASP A 197 7.93 8.87 8.31
N ARG A 198 8.62 9.40 9.33
CA ARG A 198 8.69 10.83 9.61
C ARG A 198 9.29 11.66 8.47
N TRP A 199 10.26 11.12 7.73
CA TRP A 199 10.98 11.81 6.65
C TRP A 199 10.61 11.31 5.26
N LYS A 200 9.54 10.52 5.15
CA LYS A 200 9.16 9.81 3.92
C LYS A 200 9.05 10.73 2.70
N GLU A 201 8.56 11.95 2.90
CA GLU A 201 8.41 12.94 1.81
C GLU A 201 9.74 13.55 1.34
N LEU A 202 10.77 13.51 2.18
CA LEU A 202 12.11 14.02 1.89
C LEU A 202 13.04 12.93 1.33
N CYS A 203 12.67 11.66 1.51
CA CYS A 203 13.47 10.53 1.05
C CYS A 203 13.15 10.18 -0.41
N ARG A 204 14.18 9.83 -1.18
CA ARG A 204 14.05 9.40 -2.57
C ARG A 204 14.83 8.13 -2.82
N VAL A 205 14.17 7.12 -3.38
CA VAL A 205 14.80 5.85 -3.77
C VAL A 205 14.89 5.78 -5.29
N VAL A 206 16.08 5.48 -5.81
CA VAL A 206 16.34 5.35 -7.24
C VAL A 206 17.13 4.06 -7.50
N PRO A 207 16.61 3.12 -8.31
CA PRO A 207 15.26 3.07 -8.89
C PRO A 207 14.16 2.81 -7.83
N PRO A 208 12.90 3.21 -8.06
CA PRO A 208 11.79 2.99 -7.12
C PRO A 208 11.24 1.55 -7.16
N ARG A 209 11.65 0.76 -8.14
CA ARG A 209 11.22 -0.62 -8.36
C ARG A 209 12.42 -1.52 -8.56
N ALA A 210 12.31 -2.74 -8.08
CA ALA A 210 13.27 -3.80 -8.32
C ALA A 210 12.55 -5.06 -8.77
N ARG A 211 13.27 -5.88 -9.52
CA ARG A 211 12.83 -7.16 -10.02
C ARG A 211 13.34 -8.26 -9.12
N ILE A 212 12.46 -9.12 -8.64
CA ILE A 212 12.82 -10.15 -7.68
C ILE A 212 12.53 -11.50 -8.30
N SER A 213 13.56 -12.34 -8.35
CA SER A 213 13.51 -13.70 -8.88
C SER A 213 13.69 -14.70 -7.73
N PHE A 214 12.75 -15.64 -7.61
CA PHE A 214 12.76 -16.67 -6.57
C PHE A 214 11.94 -17.90 -7.00
N GLU A 215 12.21 -19.06 -6.43
CA GLU A 215 11.40 -20.27 -6.63
C GLU A 215 10.67 -20.61 -5.32
N LEU A 216 9.34 -20.62 -5.35
CA LEU A 216 8.57 -21.02 -4.17
C LEU A 216 8.69 -22.51 -3.92
N LEU A 217 9.08 -22.90 -2.72
CA LEU A 217 9.04 -24.30 -2.30
C LEU A 217 7.58 -24.71 -2.16
N ALA A 218 7.19 -25.80 -2.82
CA ALA A 218 5.87 -26.40 -2.64
C ALA A 218 5.71 -26.81 -1.16
N SER A 219 4.94 -26.03 -0.40
CA SER A 219 4.54 -26.36 0.96
C SER A 219 3.28 -27.21 0.96
N SER A 220 3.29 -28.29 0.18
CA SER A 220 2.25 -29.30 0.24
C SER A 220 2.57 -30.27 1.36
N ASN A 221 1.70 -30.36 2.36
CA ASN A 221 1.74 -31.44 3.33
C ASN A 221 0.87 -32.58 2.85
N GLU A 222 1.33 -33.81 3.09
CA GLU A 222 0.52 -35.01 2.94
C GLU A 222 -0.04 -35.40 4.31
N TYR A 223 -1.32 -35.70 4.34
CA TYR A 223 -1.99 -36.23 5.52
C TYR A 223 -2.86 -37.42 5.13
N THR A 224 -2.59 -38.55 5.76
CA THR A 224 -3.41 -39.75 5.61
C THR A 224 -4.55 -39.70 6.61
N ALA A 225 -5.73 -39.34 6.14
CA ALA A 225 -6.92 -39.31 6.97
C ALA A 225 -7.28 -40.75 7.39
N PRO A 226 -7.35 -41.04 8.71
CA PRO A 226 -7.64 -42.39 9.18
C PRO A 226 -9.09 -42.79 8.87
N ARG A 227 -10.03 -41.84 8.95
CA ARG A 227 -11.46 -42.04 8.68
C ARG A 227 -12.06 -40.77 8.06
N ILE A 228 -12.71 -40.90 6.92
CA ILE A 228 -13.53 -39.85 6.27
C ILE A 228 -14.97 -40.35 6.22
N ALA A 229 -15.92 -39.55 6.69
CA ALA A 229 -17.33 -39.93 6.67
C ALA A 229 -17.88 -39.94 5.24
N VAL A 230 -18.65 -40.99 4.92
CA VAL A 230 -19.42 -41.06 3.67
C VAL A 230 -20.78 -40.43 3.89
N ARG A 231 -21.14 -39.48 3.03
CA ARG A 231 -22.45 -38.83 3.00
C ARG A 231 -23.15 -39.19 1.70
N ILE A 232 -24.42 -39.53 1.82
CA ILE A 232 -25.27 -39.80 0.68
C ILE A 232 -26.17 -38.60 0.48
N THR A 233 -26.18 -38.07 -0.74
CA THR A 233 -27.14 -37.06 -1.17
C THR A 233 -28.17 -37.74 -2.07
N LEU A 234 -29.44 -37.42 -1.85
CA LEU A 234 -30.58 -37.99 -2.57
C LEU A 234 -31.50 -36.85 -2.98
N SER A 235 -32.03 -36.90 -4.20
CA SER A 235 -33.15 -36.04 -4.58
C SER A 235 -34.42 -36.44 -3.81
N PRO A 236 -35.37 -35.51 -3.58
CA PRO A 236 -36.65 -35.84 -2.96
C PRO A 236 -37.42 -36.92 -3.71
N GLN A 237 -37.31 -36.96 -5.04
CA GLN A 237 -37.95 -37.97 -5.87
C GLN A 237 -37.33 -39.36 -5.64
N THR A 238 -36.00 -39.45 -5.58
CA THR A 238 -35.28 -40.70 -5.30
C THR A 238 -35.55 -41.19 -3.88
N ALA A 239 -35.55 -40.29 -2.89
CA ALA A 239 -35.86 -40.62 -1.49
C ALA A 239 -37.31 -41.11 -1.27
N SER A 240 -38.25 -40.72 -2.14
CA SER A 240 -39.62 -41.24 -2.08
C SER A 240 -39.73 -42.71 -2.54
N ARG A 241 -38.81 -43.15 -3.40
CA ARG A 241 -38.84 -44.46 -4.07
C ARG A 241 -37.90 -45.49 -3.44
N TRP A 242 -36.83 -45.06 -2.78
CA TRP A 242 -35.76 -45.93 -2.31
C TRP A 242 -35.43 -45.65 -0.84
N ASP A 243 -35.29 -46.72 -0.06
CA ASP A 243 -34.63 -46.69 1.24
C ASP A 243 -33.14 -47.04 1.03
N VAL A 244 -32.26 -46.10 1.40
CA VAL A 244 -30.83 -46.20 1.16
C VAL A 244 -30.12 -46.29 2.49
N THR A 245 -29.49 -47.44 2.73
CA THR A 245 -28.66 -47.67 3.92
C THR A 245 -27.23 -47.92 3.48
N VAL A 246 -26.26 -47.30 4.16
CA VAL A 246 -24.85 -47.64 3.96
C VAL A 246 -24.59 -49.05 4.48
N ALA A 247 -23.86 -49.88 3.73
CA ALA A 247 -23.52 -51.21 4.21
C ALA A 247 -22.62 -51.13 5.46
N PRO A 248 -22.74 -52.06 6.42
CA PRO A 248 -21.86 -52.10 7.60
C PRO A 248 -20.39 -52.11 7.17
N GLY A 249 -19.59 -51.18 7.71
CA GLY A 249 -18.18 -51.02 7.35
C GLY A 249 -17.89 -50.08 6.16
N SER A 250 -18.92 -49.59 5.45
CA SER A 250 -18.79 -48.58 4.39
C SER A 250 -19.16 -47.15 4.83
N GLU A 251 -19.48 -46.95 6.10
CA GLU A 251 -19.81 -45.63 6.69
C GLU A 251 -18.63 -44.66 6.68
N PHE A 252 -17.41 -45.20 6.71
CA PHE A 252 -16.18 -44.44 6.72
C PHE A 252 -15.20 -44.99 5.70
N MET A 253 -14.57 -44.09 4.97
CA MET A 253 -13.43 -44.41 4.12
C MET A 253 -12.14 -44.26 4.92
N THR A 254 -11.27 -45.26 4.84
CA THR A 254 -10.01 -45.31 5.58
C THR A 254 -8.81 -45.16 4.63
N GLY A 255 -7.72 -44.61 5.15
CA GLY A 255 -6.44 -44.54 4.43
C GLY A 255 -6.47 -43.63 3.20
N VAL A 256 -7.22 -42.52 3.28
CA VAL A 256 -7.31 -41.53 2.20
C VAL A 256 -6.17 -40.53 2.37
N VAL A 257 -5.31 -40.43 1.35
CA VAL A 257 -4.19 -39.49 1.35
C VAL A 257 -4.66 -38.16 0.77
N LEU A 258 -4.63 -37.13 1.62
CA LEU A 258 -4.94 -35.75 1.29
C LEU A 258 -3.64 -34.98 1.12
N THR A 259 -3.54 -34.19 0.07
CA THR A 259 -2.39 -33.32 -0.18
C THR A 259 -2.87 -31.89 -0.38
N GLY A 260 -2.22 -30.93 0.28
CA GLY A 260 -2.61 -29.53 0.16
C GLY A 260 -1.79 -28.58 1.02
N PRO A 261 -2.16 -27.28 1.06
CA PRO A 261 -1.48 -26.27 1.87
C PRO A 261 -1.43 -26.67 3.34
N ARG A 262 -0.30 -26.40 4.01
CA ARG A 262 -0.11 -26.72 5.43
C ARG A 262 -1.26 -26.22 6.31
N ALA A 263 -1.70 -24.98 6.14
CA ALA A 263 -2.81 -24.42 6.92
C ALA A 263 -4.13 -25.21 6.75
N ALA A 264 -4.41 -25.67 5.53
CA ALA A 264 -5.59 -26.48 5.24
C ALA A 264 -5.49 -27.89 5.83
N ILE A 265 -4.32 -28.53 5.72
CA ILE A 265 -4.05 -29.83 6.35
C ILE A 265 -4.08 -29.74 7.89
N ASP A 266 -3.54 -28.68 8.46
CA ASP A 266 -3.59 -28.41 9.91
C ASP A 266 -5.05 -28.22 10.37
N SER A 267 -5.91 -27.56 9.57
CA SER A 267 -7.34 -27.43 9.87
C SER A 267 -8.08 -28.77 9.91
N ILE A 268 -7.67 -29.73 9.08
CA ILE A 268 -8.24 -31.10 9.06
C ILE A 268 -7.72 -31.88 10.27
N THR A 269 -6.44 -31.75 10.57
CA THR A 269 -5.76 -32.47 11.67
C THR A 269 -6.26 -32.01 13.04
N THR A 270 -6.49 -30.71 13.21
CA THR A 270 -7.04 -30.11 14.44
C THR A 270 -8.56 -30.33 14.59
N GLY A 271 -9.23 -30.85 13.57
CA GLY A 271 -10.68 -31.09 13.58
C GLY A 271 -11.52 -29.83 13.32
N ALA A 272 -10.91 -28.69 13.00
CA ALA A 272 -11.63 -27.46 12.64
C ALA A 272 -12.45 -27.62 11.35
N PHE A 273 -12.00 -28.49 10.44
CA PHE A 273 -12.74 -28.89 9.26
C PHE A 273 -12.84 -30.43 9.18
N THR A 274 -14.05 -30.95 9.03
CA THR A 274 -14.29 -32.39 8.89
C THR A 274 -14.49 -32.75 7.41
N PRO A 275 -13.51 -33.39 6.74
CA PRO A 275 -13.67 -33.82 5.35
C PRO A 275 -14.77 -34.86 5.23
N ALA A 276 -15.49 -34.84 4.11
CA ALA A 276 -16.54 -35.81 3.81
C ALA A 276 -16.49 -36.23 2.34
N ALA A 277 -16.69 -37.52 2.09
CA ALA A 277 -16.91 -38.07 0.76
C ALA A 277 -18.41 -38.03 0.47
N VAL A 278 -18.82 -37.48 -0.67
CA VAL A 278 -20.24 -37.36 -1.03
C VAL A 278 -20.54 -38.23 -2.23
N ILE A 279 -21.53 -39.11 -2.07
CA ILE A 279 -22.09 -39.94 -3.14
C ILE A 279 -23.45 -39.36 -3.47
N ASP A 280 -23.59 -38.90 -4.71
CA ASP A 280 -24.87 -38.45 -5.23
C ASP A 280 -25.56 -39.62 -5.94
N LEU A 281 -26.78 -39.93 -5.51
CA LEU A 281 -27.60 -40.97 -6.10
C LEU A 281 -28.64 -40.34 -7.03
N ASP A 282 -28.33 -40.36 -8.32
CA ASP A 282 -29.24 -39.96 -9.40
C ASP A 282 -30.51 -40.83 -9.46
N GLU A 283 -31.47 -40.41 -10.28
CA GLU A 283 -32.84 -40.96 -10.36
C GLU A 283 -32.94 -42.47 -10.63
N THR A 284 -31.88 -43.09 -11.18
CA THR A 284 -31.86 -44.52 -11.49
C THR A 284 -30.70 -45.22 -10.76
N PRO A 285 -30.97 -46.04 -9.74
CA PRO A 285 -29.92 -46.79 -9.07
C PRO A 285 -29.31 -47.83 -10.00
N VAL A 286 -28.00 -48.02 -9.93
CA VAL A 286 -27.25 -48.97 -10.78
C VAL A 286 -27.75 -50.40 -10.58
N LYS A 287 -28.15 -50.74 -9.36
CA LYS A 287 -28.72 -52.05 -9.02
C LYS A 287 -29.52 -51.98 -7.73
N VAL A 288 -30.65 -52.71 -7.68
CA VAL A 288 -31.41 -52.95 -6.45
C VAL A 288 -30.69 -54.00 -5.59
N GLY A 289 -30.57 -53.74 -4.28
CA GLY A 289 -29.77 -54.55 -3.36
C GLY A 289 -28.45 -53.88 -2.99
N THR A 290 -27.40 -54.67 -2.77
CA THR A 290 -26.06 -54.17 -2.40
C THR A 290 -25.24 -53.90 -3.66
N ALA A 291 -24.78 -52.67 -3.84
CA ALA A 291 -23.93 -52.27 -4.97
C ALA A 291 -22.88 -51.24 -4.56
N GLU A 292 -21.81 -51.15 -5.34
CA GLU A 292 -20.75 -50.15 -5.16
C GLU A 292 -21.07 -48.88 -5.95
N TYR A 293 -20.94 -47.74 -5.28
CA TYR A 293 -21.16 -46.43 -5.86
C TYR A 293 -19.89 -45.60 -5.75
N PRO A 294 -19.45 -44.92 -6.83
CA PRO A 294 -18.29 -44.04 -6.79
C PRO A 294 -18.59 -42.77 -6.00
N VAL A 295 -17.58 -42.22 -5.34
CA VAL A 295 -17.67 -40.88 -4.75
C VAL A 295 -17.80 -39.83 -5.86
N THR A 296 -18.90 -39.08 -5.85
CA THR A 296 -19.22 -38.06 -6.85
C THR A 296 -18.39 -36.79 -6.62
N PHE A 297 -18.25 -36.35 -5.37
CA PHE A 297 -17.37 -35.24 -5.02
C PHE A 297 -16.87 -35.32 -3.58
N TRP A 298 -15.77 -34.62 -3.30
CA TRP A 298 -15.19 -34.51 -1.97
C TRP A 298 -15.45 -33.13 -1.39
N ARG A 299 -15.93 -33.07 -0.16
CA ARG A 299 -16.02 -31.82 0.60
C ARG A 299 -14.69 -31.60 1.33
N LEU A 300 -13.83 -30.79 0.73
CA LEU A 300 -12.48 -30.48 1.22
C LEU A 300 -12.29 -28.97 1.38
N PRO A 301 -11.33 -28.52 2.21
CA PRO A 301 -10.89 -27.13 2.23
C PRO A 301 -10.26 -26.72 0.89
N GLU A 302 -10.21 -25.42 0.64
CA GLU A 302 -9.60 -24.87 -0.57
C GLU A 302 -8.13 -25.32 -0.72
N GLY A 303 -7.76 -25.74 -1.93
CA GLY A 303 -6.40 -26.19 -2.25
C GLY A 303 -6.04 -27.61 -1.81
N VAL A 304 -6.94 -28.36 -1.17
CA VAL A 304 -6.71 -29.77 -0.80
C VAL A 304 -7.25 -30.71 -1.88
N THR A 305 -6.44 -31.67 -2.31
CA THR A 305 -6.81 -32.71 -3.27
C THR A 305 -6.59 -34.10 -2.68
N VAL A 306 -7.33 -35.09 -3.18
CA VAL A 306 -7.16 -36.50 -2.82
C VAL A 306 -6.24 -37.14 -3.84
N VAL A 307 -5.08 -37.63 -3.40
CA VAL A 307 -4.06 -38.18 -4.32
C VAL A 307 -4.23 -39.69 -4.49
N LYS A 308 -4.49 -40.45 -3.41
CA LYS A 308 -4.70 -41.91 -3.43
C LYS A 308 -5.53 -42.42 -2.25
N LYS A 309 -6.21 -43.56 -2.45
CA LYS A 309 -6.47 -44.55 -1.39
C LYS A 309 -5.24 -45.47 -1.37
N SER A 310 -4.62 -45.68 -0.21
CA SER A 310 -3.39 -46.49 -0.11
C SER A 310 -3.57 -47.86 -0.79
N GLY A 311 -2.91 -48.05 -1.95
CA GLY A 311 -2.76 -49.34 -2.62
C GLY A 311 -3.58 -49.62 -3.87
N ASP A 312 -4.45 -48.73 -4.37
CA ASP A 312 -5.18 -49.02 -5.62
C ASP A 312 -5.52 -47.78 -6.47
N ALA A 313 -5.50 -47.96 -7.79
CA ALA A 313 -5.76 -46.92 -8.81
C ALA A 313 -7.26 -46.81 -9.20
N ALA A 314 -8.13 -47.50 -8.47
CA ALA A 314 -9.57 -47.54 -8.72
C ALA A 314 -10.28 -46.29 -8.16
N PRO A 315 -11.41 -45.87 -8.77
CA PRO A 315 -12.26 -44.85 -8.17
C PRO A 315 -12.66 -45.29 -6.77
N THR A 316 -12.54 -44.39 -5.81
CA THR A 316 -12.98 -44.64 -4.43
C THR A 316 -14.49 -44.91 -4.43
N THR A 317 -14.87 -46.17 -4.23
CA THR A 317 -16.25 -46.62 -4.11
C THR A 317 -16.65 -46.82 -2.65
N ALA A 318 -17.94 -46.69 -2.36
CA ALA A 318 -18.56 -47.16 -1.12
C ALA A 318 -19.71 -48.11 -1.44
N THR A 319 -19.93 -49.09 -0.58
CA THR A 319 -21.01 -50.07 -0.75
C THR A 319 -22.30 -49.56 -0.12
N LEU A 320 -23.33 -49.40 -0.93
CA LEU A 320 -24.66 -48.97 -0.51
C LEU A 320 -25.66 -50.11 -0.71
N ARG A 321 -26.63 -50.20 0.20
CA ARG A 321 -27.78 -51.09 0.12
C ARG A 321 -29.01 -50.27 -0.21
N LEU A 322 -29.61 -50.53 -1.37
CA LEU A 322 -30.83 -49.86 -1.82
C LEU A 322 -31.98 -50.86 -1.83
N LEU A 323 -33.05 -50.52 -1.11
CA LEU A 323 -34.29 -51.28 -1.08
C LEU A 323 -35.43 -50.42 -1.63
N PRO A 324 -36.35 -50.97 -2.44
CA PRO A 324 -37.56 -50.24 -2.82
C PRO A 324 -38.33 -49.86 -1.56
N ARG A 325 -38.76 -48.60 -1.47
CA ARG A 325 -39.57 -48.13 -0.35
C ARG A 325 -40.99 -48.66 -0.55
N ASP A 326 -41.51 -49.39 0.44
CA ASP A 326 -42.88 -49.89 0.41
C ASP A 326 -43.86 -48.70 0.56
N PRO A 327 -44.76 -48.43 -0.41
CA PRO A 327 -45.68 -47.30 -0.35
C PRO A 327 -46.74 -47.41 0.78
N ALA A 328 -46.83 -48.56 1.46
CA ALA A 328 -47.86 -48.83 2.45
C ALA A 328 -47.57 -48.35 3.90
N VAL A 329 -46.41 -47.72 4.16
CA VAL A 329 -46.10 -47.19 5.50
C VAL A 329 -46.22 -45.65 5.50
N PRO A 330 -47.27 -45.06 6.11
CA PRO A 330 -47.36 -43.62 6.23
C PRO A 330 -46.21 -43.09 7.09
N ALA A 331 -45.62 -41.97 6.65
CA ALA A 331 -44.60 -41.25 7.40
C ALA A 331 -45.11 -40.95 8.81
N MET A 332 -44.42 -41.50 9.83
CA MET A 332 -44.65 -41.08 11.21
C MET A 332 -44.43 -39.55 11.31
N PRO A 333 -45.35 -38.80 11.92
CA PRO A 333 -45.16 -37.38 12.14
C PRO A 333 -43.98 -37.18 13.09
N THR A 334 -42.98 -36.43 12.63
CA THR A 334 -41.92 -35.89 13.48
C THR A 334 -42.56 -35.03 14.57
N ALA A 335 -42.43 -35.46 15.82
CA ALA A 335 -42.79 -34.65 16.98
C ALA A 335 -41.91 -33.38 17.03
N PRO A 336 -42.47 -32.20 17.34
CA PRO A 336 -41.69 -30.98 17.47
C PRO A 336 -40.88 -31.01 18.78
N ASN A 337 -39.59 -30.73 18.69
CA ASN A 337 -38.74 -30.19 19.76
C ASN A 337 -37.83 -29.13 19.16
#